data_AF-A0A0F2R381-F1
#
_entry.id   AF-A0A0F2R381-F1
#
_cell.length_a   1.000
_cell.length_b   1.000
_cell.length_c   1.000
_cell.angle_alpha   90.00
_cell.angle_beta   90.00
_cell.angle_gamma   90.00
#
_symmetry.space_group_name_H-M   'P 1'
#
loop_
_entity.id
_entity.type
_entity.pdbx_description
1 polymer ?
#
loop_
_entity_poly.entity_id
_entity_poly.type
_entity_poly.pdbx_seq_one_letter_code
_entity_poly.pdbx_strand_id
1 'polypeptide(L)'
;MKKMILLMAMLLMVSLLFGTAWAKQPLPPPPTPVCGGLTGTWHGEESGDMRWMTIHTSDNLDPSKGEMLMNWIYVNPNLIGLGNTMTPGHGVWQLNSDGMYDYTWYAYVINPDGSIIGTIRVSGIAVFQNLFDPDAPVDCNTVTIYYEFAGVEGETPVGDLGTATFFPFTNGVAVEKRVPMVVTPLPQ
;
A
#
# COMPACT_ATOMS: atom_id res chain seq x y z
N MET A 1 44.30 -43.38 -5.87
CA MET A 1 44.16 -42.20 -4.99
C MET A 1 44.39 -40.86 -5.68
N LYS A 2 45.52 -40.59 -6.37
CA LYS A 2 45.77 -39.29 -7.03
C LYS A 2 44.72 -38.84 -8.06
N LYS A 3 44.11 -39.76 -8.83
CA LYS A 3 43.07 -39.43 -9.83
C LYS A 3 41.71 -39.05 -9.23
N MET A 4 41.40 -39.51 -8.01
CA MET A 4 40.12 -39.26 -7.34
C MET A 4 40.09 -37.88 -6.67
N ILE A 5 41.26 -37.41 -6.20
CA ILE A 5 41.44 -36.07 -5.62
C ILE A 5 41.35 -34.99 -6.71
N LEU A 6 41.87 -35.25 -7.93
CA LEU A 6 41.79 -34.32 -9.05
C LEU A 6 40.34 -34.10 -9.54
N LEU A 7 39.53 -35.16 -9.56
CA LEU A 7 38.13 -35.09 -10.00
C LEU A 7 37.27 -34.28 -9.00
N MET A 8 37.55 -34.43 -7.71
CA MET A 8 36.83 -33.74 -6.64
C MET A 8 37.18 -32.24 -6.56
N ALA A 9 38.44 -31.88 -6.85
CA ALA A 9 38.87 -30.49 -6.98
C ALA A 9 38.27 -29.79 -8.22
N MET A 10 38.08 -30.50 -9.33
CA MET A 10 37.36 -29.97 -10.51
C MET A 10 35.88 -29.73 -10.23
N LEU A 11 35.19 -30.65 -9.53
CA LEU A 11 33.78 -30.45 -9.19
C LEU A 11 33.55 -29.24 -8.28
N LEU A 12 34.45 -29.00 -7.31
CA LEU A 12 34.38 -27.83 -6.43
C LEU A 12 34.63 -26.50 -7.16
N MET A 13 35.49 -26.49 -8.19
CA MET A 13 35.74 -25.31 -9.03
C MET A 13 34.59 -25.00 -10.00
N VAL A 14 33.87 -26.01 -10.48
CA VAL A 14 32.66 -25.80 -11.31
C VAL A 14 31.51 -25.25 -10.46
N SER A 15 31.34 -25.69 -9.21
CA SER A 15 30.33 -25.11 -8.31
C SER A 15 30.61 -23.64 -7.92
N LEU A 16 31.88 -23.20 -8.00
CA LEU A 16 32.26 -21.81 -7.75
C LEU A 16 32.01 -20.88 -8.95
N LEU A 17 31.84 -21.42 -10.17
CA LEU A 17 31.55 -20.66 -11.38
C LEU A 17 30.05 -20.48 -11.67
N PHE A 18 29.18 -21.27 -11.01
CA PHE A 18 27.72 -21.11 -11.10
C PHE A 18 27.10 -20.44 -9.85
N GLY A 19 27.92 -20.08 -8.86
CA GLY A 19 27.48 -19.51 -7.58
C GLY A 19 27.47 -17.98 -7.49
N THR A 20 27.84 -17.25 -8.54
CA THR A 20 27.86 -15.79 -8.50
C THR A 20 26.61 -15.20 -9.10
N ALA A 21 25.77 -14.68 -8.21
CA ALA A 21 24.95 -13.50 -8.45
C ALA A 21 23.97 -13.61 -9.63
N TRP A 22 22.76 -14.08 -9.31
CA TRP A 22 21.61 -13.24 -9.66
C TRP A 22 21.74 -11.94 -8.87
N ALA A 23 22.68 -11.09 -9.26
CA ALA A 23 22.58 -9.68 -8.97
C ALA A 23 21.27 -9.29 -9.65
N LYS A 24 20.24 -8.99 -8.82
CA LYS A 24 19.01 -8.30 -9.25
C LYS A 24 19.50 -7.28 -10.27
N GLN A 25 19.08 -7.42 -11.54
CA GLN A 25 19.44 -6.46 -12.58
C GLN A 25 19.31 -5.08 -11.94
N PRO A 26 20.33 -4.20 -12.03
CA PRO A 26 20.19 -2.86 -11.49
C PRO A 26 18.86 -2.33 -12.01
N LEU A 27 17.94 -2.07 -11.07
CA LEU A 27 16.61 -1.61 -11.39
C LEU A 27 16.80 -0.44 -12.36
N PRO A 28 16.01 -0.38 -13.45
CA PRO A 28 16.05 0.77 -14.34
C PRO A 28 16.05 2.05 -13.48
N PRO A 29 16.86 3.06 -13.83
CA PRO A 29 16.90 4.30 -13.06
C PRO A 29 15.46 4.78 -12.85
N PRO A 30 15.11 5.19 -11.62
CA PRO A 30 13.72 5.53 -11.29
C PRO A 30 13.20 6.52 -12.33
N PRO A 31 11.98 6.29 -12.86
CA PRO A 31 11.42 7.16 -13.88
C PRO A 31 11.44 8.60 -13.38
N THR A 32 12.03 9.50 -14.16
CA THR A 32 11.95 10.94 -13.90
C THR A 32 10.57 11.43 -14.31
N PRO A 33 9.83 12.16 -13.45
CA PRO A 33 10.21 12.77 -12.18
C PRO A 33 10.29 11.81 -10.96
N VAL A 34 11.24 12.07 -10.06
CA VAL A 34 11.27 11.43 -8.73
C VAL A 34 10.18 12.06 -7.87
N CYS A 35 9.12 11.32 -7.58
CA CYS A 35 8.03 11.81 -6.75
C CYS A 35 8.43 11.93 -5.27
N GLY A 36 7.96 12.98 -4.58
CA GLY A 36 8.26 13.27 -3.17
C GLY A 36 7.61 12.35 -2.15
N GLY A 37 7.13 11.17 -2.57
CA GLY A 37 6.47 10.18 -1.73
C GLY A 37 5.01 10.46 -1.38
N LEU A 38 4.44 9.60 -0.53
CA LEU A 38 3.03 9.64 -0.15
C LEU A 38 2.69 10.74 0.86
N THR A 39 3.65 11.28 1.60
CA THR A 39 3.38 12.28 2.65
C THR A 39 2.59 13.47 2.12
N GLY A 40 1.50 13.81 2.81
CA GLY A 40 0.57 14.90 2.44
C GLY A 40 -0.90 14.50 2.54
N THR A 41 -1.77 15.39 2.06
CA THR A 41 -3.22 15.21 2.04
C THR A 41 -3.69 14.81 0.64
N TRP A 42 -4.61 13.86 0.56
CA TRP A 42 -5.09 13.28 -0.70
C TRP A 42 -6.59 13.09 -0.69
N HIS A 43 -7.17 13.18 -1.87
CA HIS A 43 -8.55 12.81 -2.16
C HIS A 43 -8.52 11.52 -2.98
N GLY A 44 -9.15 10.47 -2.46
CA GLY A 44 -9.20 9.16 -3.09
C GLY A 44 -10.58 8.79 -3.60
N GLU A 45 -10.60 8.09 -4.73
CA GLU A 45 -11.80 7.59 -5.38
C GLU A 45 -11.55 6.20 -5.96
N GLU A 46 -12.39 5.26 -5.57
CA GLU A 46 -12.62 4.01 -6.27
C GLU A 46 -13.83 4.21 -7.20
N SER A 47 -13.91 3.46 -8.30
CA SER A 47 -14.97 3.57 -9.31
C SER A 47 -16.40 3.29 -8.81
N GLY A 48 -16.94 4.21 -8.01
CA GLY A 48 -18.33 4.28 -7.59
C GLY A 48 -18.58 3.89 -6.14
N ASP A 49 -17.81 2.98 -5.55
CA ASP A 49 -18.18 2.41 -4.24
C ASP A 49 -17.56 3.16 -3.06
N MET A 50 -16.42 3.81 -3.23
CA MET A 50 -15.72 4.48 -2.14
C MET A 50 -15.10 5.80 -2.56
N ARG A 51 -15.26 6.83 -1.72
CA ARG A 51 -14.55 8.11 -1.82
C ARG A 51 -14.09 8.56 -0.44
N TRP A 52 -12.88 9.10 -0.35
CA TRP A 52 -12.27 9.45 0.93
C TRP A 52 -11.31 10.63 0.83
N MET A 53 -11.01 11.18 2.00
CA MET A 53 -9.88 12.07 2.23
C MET A 53 -8.87 11.33 3.11
N THR A 54 -7.59 11.40 2.78
CA THR A 54 -6.55 10.80 3.61
C THR A 54 -5.41 11.77 3.90
N ILE A 55 -4.76 11.57 5.03
CA ILE A 55 -3.52 12.22 5.42
C ILE A 55 -2.49 11.12 5.62
N HIS A 56 -1.41 11.17 4.86
CA HIS A 56 -0.25 10.32 5.03
C HIS A 56 0.86 11.12 5.73
N THR A 57 1.39 10.57 6.81
CA THR A 57 2.55 11.11 7.54
C THR A 57 3.73 10.16 7.36
N SER A 58 4.94 10.68 7.36
CA SER A 58 6.16 9.85 7.40
C SER A 58 6.63 9.66 8.84
N ASP A 59 7.27 8.52 9.12
CA ASP A 59 8.01 8.31 10.36
C ASP A 59 9.22 9.26 10.39
N ASN A 60 9.43 9.93 11.53
CA ASN A 60 10.54 10.85 11.74
C ASN A 60 11.92 10.17 11.67
N LEU A 61 11.99 8.87 11.98
CA LEU A 61 13.23 8.09 11.96
C LEU A 61 13.47 7.42 10.60
N ASP A 62 12.43 7.19 9.84
CA ASP A 62 12.49 6.46 8.57
C ASP A 62 11.40 6.97 7.61
N PRO A 63 11.71 7.94 6.73
CA PRO A 63 10.74 8.51 5.82
C PRO A 63 10.27 7.55 4.72
N SER A 64 10.86 6.34 4.64
CA SER A 64 10.40 5.30 3.73
C SER A 64 9.12 4.61 4.21
N LYS A 65 8.67 4.89 5.44
CA LYS A 65 7.42 4.36 5.99
C LYS A 65 6.64 5.43 6.73
N GLY A 66 5.39 5.13 7.04
CA GLY A 66 4.55 6.09 7.70
C GLY A 66 3.17 5.58 8.05
N GLU A 67 2.36 6.49 8.55
CA GLU A 67 0.97 6.24 8.94
C GLU A 67 0.02 6.91 7.95
N MET A 68 -1.21 6.42 7.96
CA MET A 68 -2.30 6.93 7.17
C MET A 68 -3.56 7.07 8.04
N LEU A 69 -4.21 8.23 7.95
CA LEU A 69 -5.54 8.47 8.51
C LEU A 69 -6.52 8.81 7.40
N MET A 70 -7.56 7.99 7.26
CA MET A 70 -8.55 8.07 6.19
C MET A 70 -9.92 8.43 6.74
N ASN A 71 -10.57 9.44 6.14
CA ASN A 71 -11.94 9.83 6.44
C ASN A 71 -12.82 9.59 5.21
N TRP A 72 -13.94 8.91 5.42
CA TRP A 72 -14.89 8.60 4.36
C TRP A 72 -15.70 9.82 3.94
N ILE A 73 -15.71 10.12 2.64
CA ILE A 73 -16.68 11.03 2.02
C ILE A 73 -17.94 10.23 1.67
N TYR A 74 -17.75 9.03 1.13
CA TYR A 74 -18.82 8.13 0.71
C TYR A 74 -18.34 6.68 0.75
N VAL A 75 -19.21 5.80 1.23
CA VAL A 75 -19.08 4.35 1.10
C VAL A 75 -20.43 3.82 0.61
N ASN A 76 -20.42 2.98 -0.42
CA ASN A 76 -21.61 2.34 -0.91
C ASN A 76 -22.20 1.45 0.20
N PRO A 77 -23.47 1.66 0.60
CA PRO A 77 -24.12 0.85 1.62
C PRO A 77 -24.12 -0.65 1.30
N ASN A 78 -24.04 -1.05 0.03
CA ASN A 78 -23.96 -2.46 -0.35
C ASN A 78 -22.61 -3.10 0.04
N LEU A 79 -21.56 -2.31 0.23
CA LEU A 79 -20.23 -2.80 0.62
C LEU A 79 -20.17 -3.17 2.11
N ILE A 80 -20.94 -2.46 2.95
CA ILE A 80 -20.86 -2.57 4.42
C ILE A 80 -22.18 -2.91 5.10
N GLY A 81 -23.28 -3.02 4.35
CA GLY A 81 -24.64 -3.22 4.86
C GLY A 81 -25.44 -1.91 4.95
N LEU A 82 -26.74 -2.00 4.65
CA LEU A 82 -27.64 -0.84 4.66
C LEU A 82 -27.76 -0.22 6.06
N GLY A 83 -27.55 1.09 6.14
CA GLY A 83 -27.63 1.85 7.39
C GLY A 83 -26.35 1.84 8.23
N ASN A 84 -25.35 1.08 7.81
CA ASN A 84 -24.08 1.00 8.53
C ASN A 84 -23.16 2.16 8.15
N THR A 85 -22.24 2.46 9.05
CA THR A 85 -21.18 3.45 8.84
C THR A 85 -19.83 2.81 9.13
N MET A 86 -18.75 3.50 8.78
CA MET A 86 -17.40 3.07 9.12
C MET A 86 -16.73 4.12 9.99
N THR A 87 -15.91 3.67 10.95
CA THR A 87 -14.93 4.55 11.59
C THR A 87 -13.98 5.12 10.54
N PRO A 88 -13.27 6.23 10.85
CA PRO A 88 -12.08 6.58 10.09
C PRO A 88 -11.16 5.35 9.94
N GLY A 89 -10.53 5.26 8.77
CA GLY A 89 -9.53 4.23 8.50
C GLY A 89 -8.19 4.63 9.11
N HIS A 90 -7.52 3.66 9.71
CA HIS A 90 -6.17 3.81 10.25
C HIS A 90 -5.26 2.82 9.56
N GLY A 91 -4.10 3.28 9.08
CA GLY A 91 -3.21 2.44 8.32
C GLY A 91 -1.75 2.83 8.42
N VAL A 92 -0.94 2.02 7.75
CA VAL A 92 0.49 2.18 7.60
C VAL A 92 0.87 1.93 6.15
N TRP A 93 1.97 2.54 5.74
CA TRP A 93 2.57 2.33 4.43
C TRP A 93 4.09 2.22 4.54
N GLN A 94 4.71 1.53 3.59
CA GLN A 94 6.16 1.38 3.48
C GLN A 94 6.58 1.29 2.01
N LEU A 95 7.57 2.09 1.65
CA LEU A 95 8.27 2.03 0.36
C LEU A 95 9.07 0.74 0.29
N ASN A 96 8.77 -0.07 -0.71
CA ASN A 96 9.42 -1.35 -0.94
C ASN A 96 10.61 -1.22 -1.91
N SER A 97 11.34 -2.33 -2.08
CA SER A 97 12.56 -2.36 -2.89
C SER A 97 12.33 -2.14 -4.38
N ASP A 98 11.08 -2.19 -4.84
CA ASP A 98 10.68 -2.02 -6.23
C ASP A 98 10.13 -0.60 -6.49
N GLY A 99 10.21 0.30 -5.51
CA GLY A 99 9.78 1.70 -5.63
C GLY A 99 8.26 1.90 -5.50
N MET A 100 7.53 0.88 -5.05
CA MET A 100 6.10 0.93 -4.77
C MET A 100 5.86 1.04 -3.27
N TYR A 101 4.66 1.42 -2.86
CA TYR A 101 4.31 1.54 -1.45
C TYR A 101 3.39 0.39 -1.06
N ASP A 102 3.89 -0.53 -0.26
CA ASP A 102 3.02 -1.51 0.41
C ASP A 102 2.21 -0.76 1.46
N TYR A 103 0.92 -1.03 1.55
CA TYR A 103 0.08 -0.40 2.56
C TYR A 103 -0.92 -1.38 3.16
N THR A 104 -1.36 -1.07 4.36
CA THR A 104 -2.49 -1.74 5.02
C THR A 104 -3.24 -0.75 5.88
N TRP A 105 -4.56 -0.80 5.85
CA TRP A 105 -5.41 -0.05 6.76
C TRP A 105 -6.58 -0.88 7.24
N TYR A 106 -7.16 -0.46 8.35
CA TYR A 106 -8.36 -1.07 8.92
C TYR A 106 -9.37 -0.01 9.34
N ALA A 107 -10.63 -0.43 9.43
CA ALA A 107 -11.73 0.37 9.97
C ALA A 107 -12.80 -0.57 10.55
N TYR A 108 -13.60 -0.06 11.48
CA TYR A 108 -14.71 -0.83 12.04
C TYR A 108 -16.03 -0.43 11.37
N VAL A 109 -16.86 -1.42 11.08
CA VAL A 109 -18.24 -1.23 10.62
C VAL A 109 -19.12 -1.07 11.85
N ILE A 110 -19.82 0.07 11.89
CA ILE A 110 -20.70 0.48 12.99
C ILE A 110 -22.14 0.37 12.53
N ASN A 111 -22.94 -0.41 13.24
CA ASN A 111 -24.37 -0.52 13.02
C ASN A 111 -25.13 0.73 13.51
N PRO A 112 -26.41 0.92 13.13
CA PRO A 112 -27.20 2.09 13.55
C PRO A 112 -27.36 2.27 15.07
N ASP A 113 -27.19 1.20 15.85
CA ASP A 113 -27.23 1.23 17.32
C ASP A 113 -25.89 1.64 17.97
N GLY A 114 -24.84 1.85 17.16
CA GLY A 114 -23.51 2.23 17.60
C GLY A 114 -22.58 1.05 17.92
N SER A 115 -23.03 -0.19 17.76
CA SER A 115 -22.20 -1.38 17.98
C SER A 115 -21.25 -1.66 16.81
N ILE A 116 -20.06 -2.19 17.11
CA ILE A 116 -19.14 -2.72 16.09
C ILE A 116 -19.64 -4.10 15.67
N ILE A 117 -19.86 -4.29 14.37
CA ILE A 117 -20.32 -5.56 13.80
C ILE A 117 -19.33 -6.21 12.84
N GLY A 118 -18.27 -5.49 12.47
CA GLY A 118 -17.25 -6.02 11.60
C GLY A 118 -15.99 -5.20 11.61
N THR A 119 -14.90 -5.85 11.25
CA THR A 119 -13.61 -5.19 11.01
C THR A 119 -13.24 -5.37 9.56
N ILE A 120 -13.02 -4.26 8.87
CA ILE A 120 -12.49 -4.22 7.51
C ILE A 120 -10.97 -4.08 7.60
N ARG A 121 -10.28 -4.83 6.75
CA ARG A 121 -8.86 -4.65 6.46
C ARG A 121 -8.70 -4.51 4.95
N VAL A 122 -7.93 -3.52 4.54
CA VAL A 122 -7.54 -3.35 3.16
C VAL A 122 -6.03 -3.31 3.08
N SER A 123 -5.48 -4.06 2.14
CA SER A 123 -4.05 -4.16 1.91
C SER A 123 -3.73 -4.19 0.43
N GLY A 124 -2.55 -3.71 0.06
CA GLY A 124 -2.13 -3.76 -1.32
C GLY A 124 -0.93 -2.86 -1.59
N ILE A 125 -0.88 -2.33 -2.81
CA ILE A 125 0.22 -1.47 -3.26
C ILE A 125 -0.30 -0.14 -3.82
N ALA A 126 0.48 0.91 -3.62
CA ALA A 126 0.27 2.22 -4.19
C ALA A 126 1.47 2.63 -5.06
N VAL A 127 1.20 3.20 -6.23
CA VAL A 127 2.20 3.49 -7.26
C VAL A 127 1.92 4.82 -7.97
N PHE A 128 2.97 5.58 -8.27
CA PHE A 128 2.88 6.82 -9.06
C PHE A 128 2.84 6.58 -10.57
N GLN A 129 3.17 5.36 -11.00
CA GLN A 129 3.13 4.95 -12.40
C GLN A 129 1.92 4.05 -12.63
N ASN A 130 1.29 4.18 -13.79
CA ASN A 130 0.29 3.22 -14.23
C ASN A 130 0.99 1.92 -14.66
N LEU A 131 0.76 0.82 -13.92
CA LEU A 131 1.38 -0.48 -14.24
C LEU A 131 0.85 -1.09 -15.56
N PHE A 132 -0.30 -0.62 -16.06
CA PHE A 132 -0.87 -1.07 -17.33
C PHE A 132 -0.50 -0.19 -18.53
N ASP A 133 0.07 0.99 -18.27
CA ASP A 133 0.57 1.91 -19.29
C ASP A 133 1.89 2.52 -18.79
N PRO A 134 3.00 1.77 -18.84
CA PRO A 134 4.27 2.21 -18.28
C PRO A 134 4.88 3.40 -19.03
N ASP A 135 4.43 3.66 -20.26
CA ASP A 135 4.88 4.78 -21.09
C ASP A 135 4.12 6.08 -20.78
N ALA A 136 3.04 6.01 -19.98
CA ALA A 136 2.30 7.19 -19.54
C ALA A 136 3.20 8.12 -18.69
N PRO A 137 3.09 9.45 -18.86
CA PRO A 137 3.79 10.40 -18.01
C PRO A 137 3.45 10.19 -16.53
N VAL A 138 4.48 10.13 -15.69
CA VAL A 138 4.31 10.05 -14.24
C VAL A 138 3.82 11.40 -13.70
N ASP A 139 2.66 11.40 -13.04
CA ASP A 139 2.14 12.55 -12.30
C ASP A 139 2.35 12.32 -10.79
N CYS A 140 3.28 13.07 -10.20
CA CYS A 140 3.57 12.97 -8.76
C CYS A 140 2.45 13.48 -7.84
N ASN A 141 1.34 13.95 -8.40
CA ASN A 141 0.12 14.29 -7.68
C ASN A 141 -0.98 13.24 -7.85
N THR A 142 -0.73 12.15 -8.56
CA THR A 142 -1.68 11.06 -8.76
C THR A 142 -1.03 9.73 -8.37
N VAL A 143 -1.70 8.98 -7.51
CA VAL A 143 -1.28 7.65 -7.07
C VAL A 143 -2.38 6.67 -7.43
N THR A 144 -2.01 5.58 -8.10
CA THR A 144 -2.90 4.45 -8.34
C THR A 144 -2.74 3.45 -7.21
N ILE A 145 -3.85 2.97 -6.68
CA ILE A 145 -3.93 2.05 -5.55
C ILE A 145 -4.53 0.74 -6.04
N TYR A 146 -3.84 -0.37 -5.82
CA TYR A 146 -4.32 -1.72 -6.06
C TYR A 146 -4.55 -2.38 -4.72
N TYR A 147 -5.74 -2.94 -4.50
CA TYR A 147 -6.15 -3.33 -3.17
C TYR A 147 -6.92 -4.64 -3.13
N GLU A 148 -6.75 -5.36 -2.02
CA GLU A 148 -7.66 -6.38 -1.53
C GLU A 148 -8.48 -5.77 -0.39
N PHE A 149 -9.81 -5.83 -0.51
CA PHE A 149 -10.75 -5.41 0.51
C PHE A 149 -11.33 -6.64 1.19
N ALA A 150 -11.01 -6.82 2.47
CA ALA A 150 -11.34 -8.02 3.24
C ALA A 150 -11.97 -7.65 4.58
N GLY A 151 -12.67 -8.60 5.20
CA GLY A 151 -13.28 -8.36 6.51
C GLY A 151 -13.50 -9.61 7.32
N VAL A 152 -13.90 -9.36 8.57
CA VAL A 152 -14.24 -10.37 9.56
C VAL A 152 -15.40 -9.86 10.39
N GLU A 153 -16.24 -10.78 10.87
CA GLU A 153 -17.36 -10.46 11.76
C GLU A 153 -16.83 -10.04 13.14
N GLY A 154 -17.43 -8.98 13.69
CA GLY A 154 -17.09 -8.43 14.99
C GLY A 154 -15.83 -7.56 15.01
N GLU A 155 -15.50 -7.10 16.22
CA GLU A 155 -14.32 -6.29 16.49
C GLU A 155 -13.07 -7.17 16.54
N THR A 156 -12.07 -6.81 15.73
CA THR A 156 -10.70 -7.33 15.84
C THR A 156 -9.82 -6.24 16.42
N PRO A 157 -9.26 -6.42 17.63
CA PRO A 157 -8.36 -5.45 18.23
C PRO A 157 -7.14 -5.18 17.34
N VAL A 158 -6.61 -3.95 17.40
CA VAL A 158 -5.48 -3.51 16.56
C VAL A 158 -4.27 -4.44 16.69
N GLY A 159 -4.00 -4.96 17.89
CA GLY A 159 -2.89 -5.89 18.14
C GLY A 159 -3.03 -7.25 17.45
N ASP A 160 -4.24 -7.62 17.05
CA ASP A 160 -4.57 -8.95 16.50
C ASP A 160 -4.79 -8.92 14.98
N LEU A 161 -4.80 -7.73 14.35
CA LEU A 161 -5.03 -7.56 12.90
C LEU A 161 -4.05 -8.34 12.02
N GLY A 162 -2.82 -8.55 12.49
CA GLY A 162 -1.80 -9.32 11.78
C GLY A 162 -2.00 -10.83 11.80
N THR A 163 -2.82 -11.33 12.73
CA THR A 163 -3.07 -12.77 12.94
C THR A 163 -4.51 -13.19 12.67
N ALA A 164 -5.43 -12.24 12.59
CA ALA A 164 -6.82 -12.51 12.30
C ALA A 164 -7.03 -13.05 10.87
N THR A 165 -8.02 -13.93 10.73
CA THR A 165 -8.40 -14.51 9.44
C THR A 165 -9.45 -13.63 8.80
N PHE A 166 -9.04 -12.89 7.77
CA PHE A 166 -9.93 -12.06 6.96
C PHE A 166 -10.44 -12.83 5.74
N PHE A 167 -11.69 -12.61 5.39
CA PHE A 167 -12.29 -13.12 4.17
C PHE A 167 -12.27 -12.03 3.10
N PRO A 168 -11.59 -12.23 1.95
CA PRO A 168 -11.60 -11.27 0.87
C PRO A 168 -13.00 -11.09 0.31
N PHE A 169 -13.44 -9.84 0.18
CA PHE A 169 -14.70 -9.49 -0.47
C PHE A 169 -14.48 -9.15 -1.93
N THR A 170 -13.50 -8.30 -2.22
CA THR A 170 -13.23 -7.81 -3.56
C THR A 170 -11.79 -7.33 -3.70
N ASN A 171 -11.28 -7.36 -4.93
CA ASN A 171 -10.05 -6.69 -5.33
C ASN A 171 -10.41 -5.53 -6.26
N GLY A 172 -9.71 -4.42 -6.15
CA GLY A 172 -10.04 -3.25 -6.94
C GLY A 172 -8.86 -2.34 -7.21
N VAL A 173 -9.16 -1.29 -7.96
CA VAL A 173 -8.24 -0.21 -8.29
C VAL A 173 -8.89 1.10 -7.92
N ALA A 174 -8.14 1.94 -7.23
CA ALA A 174 -8.54 3.30 -6.90
C ALA A 174 -7.45 4.30 -7.27
N VAL A 175 -7.80 5.57 -7.23
CA VAL A 175 -6.87 6.67 -7.50
C VAL A 175 -6.93 7.68 -6.38
N GLU A 176 -5.76 8.08 -5.87
CA GLU A 176 -5.59 9.21 -4.98
C GLU A 176 -4.97 10.40 -5.74
N LYS A 177 -5.57 11.58 -5.56
CA LYS A 177 -5.05 12.85 -6.07
C LYS A 177 -4.64 13.76 -4.93
N ARG A 178 -3.44 14.32 -5.02
CA ARG A 178 -2.90 15.20 -3.99
C ARG A 178 -3.73 16.46 -3.91
N VAL A 179 -4.12 16.82 -2.69
CA VAL A 179 -4.83 18.07 -2.42
C VAL A 179 -3.78 19.18 -2.33
N PRO A 180 -3.86 20.23 -3.17
CA PRO A 180 -2.89 21.32 -3.11
C PRO A 180 -3.03 22.07 -1.79
N MET A 181 -1.90 22.31 -1.13
CA MET A 181 -1.87 23.21 0.02
C MET A 181 -2.08 24.64 -0.46
N VAL A 182 -3.19 25.27 -0.06
CA VAL A 182 -3.32 26.72 -0.19
C VAL A 182 -2.51 27.35 0.93
N VAL A 183 -1.31 27.83 0.62
CA VAL A 183 -0.53 28.64 1.55
C VAL A 183 -1.03 30.07 1.41
N THR A 184 -1.77 30.58 2.40
CA THR A 184 -2.00 32.02 2.49
C THR A 184 -0.64 32.68 2.72
N PRO A 185 -0.22 33.66 1.89
CA PRO A 185 1.00 34.41 2.15
C PRO A 185 0.95 34.98 3.56
N LEU A 186 2.06 34.89 4.29
CA LEU A 186 2.18 35.61 5.56
C LEU A 186 1.94 37.11 5.29
N PRO A 187 1.21 37.83 6.17
CA PRO A 187 1.12 39.28 6.07
C PRO A 187 2.52 39.88 6.02
N GLN A 188 2.74 40.81 5.09
CA GLN A 188 3.97 41.61 5.02
C GLN A 188 4.10 42.55 6.21
#